data_AF-A0A161HJG1-F1
#
_entry.id   AF-A0A161HJG1-F1
#
_cell.length_a   1.000
_cell.length_b   1.000
_cell.length_c   1.000
_cell.angle_alpha   90.00
_cell.angle_beta   90.00
_cell.angle_gamma   90.00
#
_symmetry.space_group_name_H-M   'P 1'
#
loop_
_entity.id
_entity.type
_entity.pdbx_description
1 polymer ?
#
loop_
_entity_poly.entity_id
_entity_poly.type
_entity_poly.pdbx_seq_one_letter_code
_entity_poly.pdbx_strand_id
1 'polypeptide(L)'
;MSRIKFDPRVLADIAFLIGASASIYYLFSHLMSQIGDGPHSAEAKKKANASLQRLQARHPGLELELDDYEQIIVASVVTPAEIKVQFKDVGGLEDIIDELRESVLYPLTV
;
A
#
# COMPACT_ATOMS: atom_id res chain seq x y z
N MET A 1 31.43 25.73 -45.96
CA MET A 1 31.04 24.36 -45.55
C MET A 1 32.04 23.85 -44.52
N SER A 2 31.64 23.82 -43.24
CA SER A 2 32.54 23.43 -42.15
C SER A 2 32.72 21.91 -42.12
N ARG A 3 33.96 21.45 -42.21
CA ARG A 3 34.32 20.03 -42.07
C ARG A 3 34.39 19.70 -40.59
N ILE A 4 33.36 19.05 -40.07
CA ILE A 4 33.35 18.48 -38.73
C ILE A 4 34.44 17.41 -38.67
N LYS A 5 35.51 17.67 -37.93
CA LYS A 5 36.55 16.68 -37.63
C LYS A 5 36.06 15.86 -36.45
N PHE A 6 35.68 14.61 -36.69
CA PHE A 6 35.27 13.68 -35.65
C PHE A 6 36.51 13.20 -34.89
N ASP A 7 36.66 13.67 -33.65
CA ASP A 7 37.71 13.23 -32.75
C ASP A 7 37.20 12.00 -31.95
N PRO A 8 37.87 10.84 -32.03
CA PRO A 8 37.43 9.63 -31.33
C PRO A 8 37.34 9.81 -29.81
N ARG A 9 38.07 10.78 -29.24
CA ARG A 9 37.98 11.12 -27.81
C ARG A 9 36.63 11.73 -27.45
N VAL A 10 36.16 12.68 -28.27
CA VAL A 10 34.86 13.33 -28.07
C VAL A 10 33.71 12.34 -28.21
N LEU A 11 33.83 11.38 -29.14
CA LEU A 11 32.84 10.31 -29.30
C LEU A 11 32.79 9.39 -28.08
N ALA A 12 33.95 9.03 -27.51
CA ALA A 12 34.05 8.23 -26.30
C ALA A 12 33.45 8.96 -25.09
N ASP A 13 33.71 10.26 -24.94
CA ASP A 13 33.16 11.07 -23.86
C ASP A 13 31.63 11.18 -23.94
N ILE A 14 31.07 11.33 -25.15
CA ILE A 14 29.62 11.35 -25.38
C ILE A 14 29.01 9.98 -25.05
N ALA A 15 29.65 8.88 -25.47
CA ALA A 15 29.17 7.54 -25.16
C ALA A 15 29.20 7.26 -23.66
N PHE A 16 30.24 7.71 -22.96
CA PHE A 16 30.37 7.57 -21.52
C PHE A 16 29.31 8.40 -20.77
N LEU A 17 29.05 9.63 -21.20
CA LEU A 17 27.99 10.48 -20.64
C LEU A 17 26.61 9.86 -20.81
N ILE A 18 26.30 9.32 -21.99
CA ILE A 18 25.02 8.64 -22.25
C ILE A 18 24.91 7.39 -21.37
N GLY A 19 25.96 6.56 -21.32
CA GLY A 19 25.97 5.35 -20.50
C GLY A 19 25.83 5.64 -19.00
N ALA A 20 26.52 6.67 -18.49
CA ALA A 20 26.43 7.10 -17.11
C ALA A 20 25.03 7.65 -16.77
N SER A 21 24.43 8.45 -17.66
CA SER A 21 23.08 8.99 -17.47
C SER A 21 22.01 7.89 -17.44
N ALA A 22 22.10 6.91 -18.32
CA ALA A 22 21.20 5.76 -18.33
C ALA A 22 21.38 4.90 -17.06
N SER A 23 22.64 4.70 -16.64
CA SER A 23 22.95 3.97 -15.40
C SER A 23 22.39 4.69 -14.17
N ILE A 24 22.54 6.02 -14.10
CA ILE A 24 21.98 6.84 -13.00
C ILE A 24 20.46 6.70 -12.95
N TYR A 25 19.79 6.73 -14.10
CA TYR A 25 18.34 6.63 -14.19
C TYR A 25 17.83 5.25 -13.71
N TYR A 26 18.51 4.17 -14.12
CA TYR A 26 18.19 2.82 -13.67
C TYR A 26 18.44 2.62 -12.18
N LEU A 27 19.56 3.13 -11.65
CA LEU A 27 19.85 3.05 -10.23
C LEU A 27 18.86 3.86 -9.39
N PHE A 28 18.51 5.07 -9.84
CA PHE A 28 17.57 5.94 -9.14
C PHE A 28 16.14 5.37 -9.16
N SER A 29 15.67 4.88 -10.31
CA SER A 29 14.35 4.24 -10.41
C SER A 29 14.27 2.96 -9.57
N HIS A 30 15.33 2.16 -9.54
CA HIS A 30 15.38 0.97 -8.69
C HIS A 30 15.38 1.33 -7.20
N LEU A 31 16.14 2.34 -6.79
CA LEU A 31 16.16 2.81 -5.41
C LEU A 31 14.77 3.36 -4.99
N MET A 32 14.12 4.13 -5.86
CA MET A 32 12.79 4.67 -5.56
C MET A 32 11.72 3.57 -5.47
N SER A 33 11.87 2.49 -6.25
CA SER A 33 10.99 1.31 -6.15
C SER A 33 11.15 0.54 -4.83
N GLN A 34 12.31 0.62 -4.18
CA GLN A 34 12.57 0.00 -2.87
C GLN A 34 12.18 0.90 -1.69
N ILE A 35 12.28 2.23 -1.86
CA ILE A 35 11.94 3.21 -0.81
C ILE A 35 10.43 3.52 -0.81
N GLY A 36 9.74 3.21 -1.90
CA GLY A 36 8.33 3.51 -2.09
C GLY A 36 7.40 2.58 -1.31
N ASP A 37 7.38 2.70 0.02
CA ASP A 37 6.25 2.28 0.87
C ASP A 37 5.12 3.34 0.83
N GLY A 38 4.93 3.95 -0.35
CA GLY A 38 3.96 5.02 -0.60
C GLY A 38 2.65 4.50 -1.21
N PRO A 39 1.66 5.39 -1.43
CA PRO A 39 0.33 5.04 -1.99
C PRO A 39 0.38 4.28 -3.32
N HIS A 40 1.47 4.43 -4.06
CA HIS A 40 1.67 3.82 -5.37
C HIS A 40 2.51 2.53 -5.33
N SER A 41 2.85 2.02 -4.14
CA SER A 41 3.49 0.72 -3.99
C SER A 41 2.59 -0.39 -4.51
N ALA A 42 3.13 -1.24 -5.40
CA ALA A 42 2.43 -2.41 -5.88
C ALA A 42 2.05 -3.37 -4.73
N GLU A 43 2.84 -3.40 -3.66
CA GLU A 43 2.57 -4.23 -2.48
C GLU A 43 1.40 -3.69 -1.66
N ALA A 44 1.34 -2.37 -1.45
CA ALA A 44 0.22 -1.72 -0.75
C ALA A 44 -1.10 -1.95 -1.49
N LYS A 45 -1.11 -1.78 -2.82
CA LYS A 45 -2.29 -2.05 -3.65
C LYS A 45 -2.69 -3.52 -3.63
N LYS A 46 -1.73 -4.45 -3.64
CA LYS A 46 -2.00 -5.89 -3.51
C LYS A 46 -2.64 -6.23 -2.17
N LYS A 47 -2.13 -5.67 -1.07
CA LYS A 47 -2.69 -5.88 0.27
C LYS A 47 -4.08 -5.26 0.41
N ALA A 48 -4.27 -4.05 -0.11
CA ALA A 48 -5.57 -3.36 -0.15
C ALA A 48 -6.62 -4.18 -0.90
N ASN A 49 -6.29 -4.66 -2.10
CA ASN A 49 -7.19 -5.50 -2.90
C ASN A 49 -7.53 -6.82 -2.19
N ALA A 50 -6.58 -7.43 -1.47
CA ALA A 50 -6.86 -8.63 -0.70
C ALA A 50 -7.83 -8.36 0.46
N SER A 51 -7.69 -7.23 1.17
CA SER A 51 -8.64 -6.82 2.21
C SER A 51 -10.03 -6.51 1.61
N LEU A 52 -10.08 -5.83 0.46
CA LEU A 52 -11.34 -5.57 -0.27
C LEU A 52 -12.07 -6.84 -0.68
N GLN A 53 -11.36 -7.82 -1.23
CA GLN A 53 -11.97 -9.10 -1.63
C GLN A 53 -12.62 -9.80 -0.43
N ARG A 54 -12.01 -9.72 0.77
CA ARG A 54 -12.61 -10.27 2.00
C ARG A 54 -13.86 -9.51 2.43
N LEU A 55 -13.86 -8.18 2.30
CA LEU A 55 -15.03 -7.34 2.58
C LEU A 55 -16.18 -7.66 1.62
N GLN A 56 -15.89 -7.73 0.31
CA GLN A 56 -16.87 -8.07 -0.73
C GLN A 56 -17.42 -9.49 -0.58
N ALA A 57 -16.60 -10.45 -0.14
CA ALA A 57 -17.06 -11.81 0.13
C ALA A 57 -18.11 -11.87 1.26
N ARG A 58 -18.05 -10.95 2.23
CA ARG A 58 -19.06 -10.85 3.30
C ARG A 58 -20.27 -10.00 2.91
N HIS A 59 -20.06 -8.99 2.07
CA HIS A 59 -21.10 -8.06 1.64
C HIS A 59 -21.19 -8.07 0.09
N PRO A 60 -21.84 -9.11 -0.50
CA PRO A 60 -22.02 -9.19 -1.94
C PRO A 60 -22.97 -8.07 -2.39
N GLY A 61 -22.40 -6.99 -2.91
CA GLY A 61 -23.10 -5.73 -3.23
C GLY A 61 -22.40 -4.48 -2.72
N LEU A 62 -21.34 -4.63 -1.92
CA LEU A 62 -20.49 -3.52 -1.50
C LEU A 62 -19.54 -3.12 -2.64
N GLU A 63 -20.01 -2.21 -3.48
CA GLU A 63 -19.21 -1.55 -4.51
C GLU A 63 -18.61 -0.27 -3.93
N LEU A 64 -17.29 -0.25 -3.73
CA LEU A 64 -16.56 0.88 -3.18
C LEU A 64 -15.59 1.42 -4.23
N GLU A 65 -15.77 2.68 -4.59
CA GLU A 65 -14.80 3.44 -5.37
C GLU A 65 -13.84 4.11 -4.39
N LEU A 66 -12.64 3.55 -4.22
CA LEU A 66 -11.64 4.05 -3.28
C LEU A 66 -10.59 4.91 -3.96
N ASP A 67 -10.23 6.03 -3.33
CA ASP A 67 -9.07 6.81 -3.73
C ASP A 67 -7.73 6.14 -3.34
N ASP A 68 -6.61 6.70 -3.80
CA ASP A 68 -5.27 6.13 -3.53
C ASP A 68 -4.90 6.15 -2.03
N TYR A 69 -5.43 7.07 -1.23
CA TYR A 69 -5.19 7.14 0.21
C TYR A 69 -6.07 6.14 0.97
N GLU A 70 -7.33 6.03 0.60
CA GLU A 70 -8.28 5.06 1.14
C GLU A 70 -7.83 3.62 0.85
N GLN A 71 -7.21 3.36 -0.31
CA GLN A 71 -6.59 2.07 -0.59
C GLN A 71 -5.54 1.70 0.47
N ILE A 72 -4.73 2.66 0.93
CA ILE A 72 -3.75 2.41 2.02
C ILE A 72 -4.48 2.09 3.33
N ILE A 73 -5.55 2.83 3.63
CA ILE A 73 -6.32 2.63 4.87
C ILE A 73 -7.00 1.26 4.86
N VAL A 74 -7.60 0.85 3.74
CA VAL A 74 -8.28 -0.45 3.61
C VAL A 74 -7.33 -1.62 3.78
N ALA A 75 -6.05 -1.47 3.43
CA ALA A 75 -5.04 -2.48 3.72
C ALA A 75 -4.84 -2.74 5.25
N SER A 76 -5.29 -1.82 6.10
CA SER A 76 -5.22 -1.92 7.57
C SER A 76 -6.56 -2.25 8.24
N VAL A 77 -7.65 -2.34 7.47
CA VAL A 77 -8.97 -2.70 7.99
C VAL A 77 -9.01 -4.20 8.30
N VAL A 78 -9.41 -4.54 9.52
CA VAL A 78 -9.51 -5.92 10.01
C VAL A 78 -10.97 -6.34 10.05
N THR A 79 -11.30 -7.47 9.43
CA THR A 79 -12.67 -8.00 9.44
C THR A 79 -12.95 -8.79 10.74
N PRO A 80 -14.22 -8.90 11.18
CA PRO A 80 -14.54 -9.70 12.37
C PRO A 80 -14.13 -11.19 12.26
N ALA A 81 -13.90 -11.71 11.05
CA ALA A 81 -13.40 -13.08 10.83
C ALA A 81 -11.97 -13.29 11.34
N GLU A 82 -11.19 -12.22 11.34
CA GLU A 82 -9.76 -12.25 11.65
C GLU A 82 -9.50 -12.12 13.17
N ILE A 83 -10.49 -11.60 13.90
CA ILE A 83 -10.47 -11.49 15.36
C ILE A 83 -10.80 -12.87 15.96
N LYS A 84 -9.82 -13.50 16.60
CA LYS A 84 -9.94 -14.88 17.13
C LYS A 84 -10.40 -14.98 18.58
N VAL A 85 -10.66 -13.85 19.23
CA VAL A 85 -11.01 -13.77 20.65
C VAL A 85 -12.44 -13.26 20.81
N GLN A 86 -13.14 -13.76 21.83
CA GLN A 86 -14.48 -13.35 22.22
C GLN A 86 -14.47 -12.84 23.67
N PHE A 87 -15.52 -12.11 24.08
CA PHE A 87 -15.62 -11.62 25.47
C PHE A 87 -15.59 -12.73 26.51
N LYS A 88 -16.06 -13.94 26.18
CA LYS A 88 -15.99 -15.10 27.07
C LYS A 88 -14.56 -15.56 27.36
N ASP A 89 -13.61 -15.17 26.50
CA ASP A 89 -12.19 -15.53 26.61
C ASP A 89 -11.42 -14.49 27.46
N VAL A 90 -12.09 -13.43 27.93
CA VAL A 90 -11.53 -12.37 28.78
C VAL A 90 -12.11 -12.52 30.19
N GLY A 91 -11.28 -12.95 31.15
CA GLY A 91 -11.73 -13.21 32.53
C GLY A 91 -11.48 -12.03 33.48
N GLY A 92 -12.37 -11.86 34.46
CA GLY A 92 -12.22 -10.92 35.58
C GLY A 92 -12.56 -9.47 35.23
N LEU A 93 -13.19 -9.24 34.08
CA LEU A 93 -13.61 -7.93 33.57
C LEU A 93 -15.10 -7.91 33.21
N GLU A 94 -15.92 -8.73 33.87
CA GLU A 94 -17.34 -8.90 33.56
C GLU A 94 -18.12 -7.58 33.60
N ASP A 95 -17.90 -6.76 34.65
CA ASP A 95 -18.55 -5.46 34.80
C ASP A 95 -18.21 -4.50 33.62
N ILE A 96 -16.96 -4.53 33.15
CA ILE A 96 -16.49 -3.69 32.02
C ILE A 96 -17.06 -4.20 30.69
N ILE A 97 -17.18 -5.52 30.53
CA ILE A 97 -17.77 -6.13 29.34
C ILE A 97 -19.25 -5.72 29.21
N ASP A 98 -19.99 -5.70 30.33
CA ASP A 98 -21.39 -5.28 30.32
C ASP A 98 -21.53 -3.78 30.06
N GLU A 99 -20.67 -2.94 30.63
CA GLU A 99 -20.63 -1.50 30.29
C GLU A 99 -20.34 -1.27 28.80
N LEU A 100 -19.35 -1.97 28.22
CA LEU A 100 -19.01 -1.85 26.79
C LEU A 100 -20.15 -2.32 25.88
N ARG A 101 -20.90 -3.35 26.30
CA ARG A 101 -22.09 -3.80 25.56
C ARG A 101 -23.15 -2.71 25.50
N GLU A 102 -23.46 -2.11 26.63
CA GLU A 102 -24.51 -1.10 26.74
C GLU A 102 -24.14 0.23 26.10
N SER A 103 -22.90 0.69 26.31
CA SER A 103 -22.45 2.01 25.88
C SER A 103 -21.90 2.07 24.46
N VAL A 104 -21.33 0.98 23.93
CA VAL A 104 -20.66 0.96 22.62
C VAL A 104 -21.35 0.02 21.64
N LEU A 105 -21.57 -1.24 22.00
CA LEU A 105 -22.03 -2.24 21.04
C LEU A 105 -23.50 -2.08 20.67
N TYR A 106 -24.39 -1.90 21.65
CA TYR A 106 -25.80 -1.73 21.36
C TYR A 106 -26.06 -0.52 20.46
N PRO A 107 -25.53 0.70 20.72
CA PRO A 107 -25.73 1.83 19.83
C PRO A 107 -25.27 1.65 18.38
N LEU A 108 -24.26 0.80 18.13
CA LEU A 108 -23.71 0.56 16.79
C LEU A 108 -24.40 -0.60 16.04
N THR A 109 -25.27 -1.34 16.72
CA THR A 109 -25.95 -2.53 16.16
C THR A 109 -27.44 -2.33 15.93
N VAL A 110 -28.01 -1.19 16.39
CA VAL A 110 -29.40 -0.77 16.10
C VAL A 110 -29.48 -0.10 14.73
#